data_AF-X1EIN7-F1
#
_entry.id   AF-X1EIN7-F1
#
_cell.length_a   1.000
_cell.length_b   1.000
_cell.length_c   1.000
_cell.angle_alpha   90.00
_cell.angle_beta   90.00
_cell.angle_gamma   90.00
#
_symmetry.space_group_name_H-M   'P 1'
#
loop_
_entity.id
_entity.type
_entity.pdbx_description
1 polymer ?
#
loop_
_entity_poly.entity_id
_entity_poly.type
_entity_poly.pdbx_seq_one_letter_code
_entity_poly.pdbx_strand_id
1 'polypeptide(L)'
;RNLEVIREAVNIIGKNKLILSIDMYKQKVLSNAKRVEDKNPIKIANVMEEIGVNELILLDLFRVGQKIGGIPQQYLKIQDSFRGNIFVGGGIKDYKDLIKYKKSNFAGVLIATALYDGGVGYVGSFLLHDKTGDIRIVLWDDQVNIFNDNNFEINGLVKIINGIARNS
;
A
#
# COMPACT_ATOMS: atom_id res chain seq x y z
N ARG A 1 30.28 8.09 -5.34
CA ARG A 1 29.27 8.66 -6.27
C ARG A 1 27.84 8.49 -5.79
N ASN A 2 27.13 7.36 -5.97
CA ASN A 2 25.70 7.31 -5.55
C ASN A 2 25.48 7.48 -4.03
N LEU A 3 26.35 6.92 -3.19
CA LEU A 3 26.22 7.04 -1.72
C LEU A 3 26.48 8.45 -1.18
N GLU A 4 27.39 9.20 -1.81
CA GLU A 4 27.71 10.58 -1.41
C GLU A 4 26.52 11.50 -1.70
N VAL A 5 25.87 11.34 -2.86
CA VAL A 5 24.66 12.09 -3.21
C VAL A 5 23.54 11.84 -2.19
N ILE A 6 23.36 10.59 -1.75
CA ILE A 6 22.35 10.27 -0.73
C ILE A 6 22.71 10.93 0.61
N ARG A 7 23.98 10.86 1.02
CA ARG A 7 24.45 11.49 2.27
C ARG A 7 24.25 13.01 2.24
N GLU A 8 24.60 13.66 1.13
CA GLU A 8 24.36 15.09 0.94
C GLU A 8 22.87 15.42 0.96
N ALA A 9 22.02 14.63 0.30
CA ALA A 9 20.57 14.80 0.34
C ALA A 9 20.01 14.68 1.77
N VAL A 10 20.46 13.71 2.56
CA VAL A 10 20.09 13.57 3.98
C VAL A 10 20.51 14.82 4.77
N ASN A 11 21.71 15.34 4.54
CA ASN A 11 22.20 16.54 5.22
C ASN A 11 21.41 17.82 4.86
N ILE A 12 21.01 17.97 3.59
CA ILE A 12 20.30 19.16 3.09
C ILE A 12 18.82 19.13 3.48
N ILE A 13 18.16 18.00 3.27
CA ILE A 13 16.69 17.88 3.35
C ILE A 13 16.25 17.45 4.77
N GLY A 14 17.14 16.78 5.50
CA GLY A 14 16.87 16.21 6.81
C GLY A 14 16.25 14.83 6.72
N LYS A 15 16.62 13.95 7.66
CA LYS A 15 16.28 12.52 7.68
C LYS A 15 14.77 12.18 7.63
N ASN A 16 13.89 13.06 8.09
CA ASN A 16 12.43 12.82 8.15
C ASN A 16 11.67 13.32 6.91
N LYS A 17 12.39 13.83 5.91
CA LYS A 17 11.82 14.38 4.66
C LYS A 17 12.35 13.66 3.43
N LEU A 18 13.08 12.57 3.62
CA LEU A 18 13.67 11.76 2.57
C LEU A 18 13.20 10.31 2.72
N ILE A 19 12.55 9.80 1.68
CA ILE A 19 12.25 8.38 1.54
C ILE A 19 13.06 7.81 0.39
N LEU A 20 13.69 6.65 0.59
CA LEU A 20 14.53 6.02 -0.43
C LEU A 20 13.89 4.72 -0.93
N SER A 21 13.75 4.58 -2.24
CA SER A 21 13.26 3.34 -2.87
C SER A 21 14.39 2.35 -3.12
N ILE A 22 14.20 1.10 -2.70
CA ILE A 22 15.04 -0.04 -3.08
C ILE A 22 14.24 -0.89 -4.06
N ASP A 23 14.54 -0.71 -5.34
CA ASP A 23 13.90 -1.47 -6.40
C ASP A 23 14.57 -2.84 -6.55
N MET A 24 13.73 -3.87 -6.63
CA MET A 24 14.12 -5.27 -6.74
C MET A 24 13.43 -5.93 -7.93
N TYR A 25 14.04 -6.99 -8.45
CA TYR A 25 13.41 -7.93 -9.35
C TYR A 25 13.64 -9.34 -8.83
N LYS A 26 12.56 -10.06 -8.52
CA LYS A 26 12.65 -11.39 -7.87
C LYS A 26 13.49 -11.32 -6.59
N GLN A 27 13.22 -10.31 -5.76
CA GLN A 27 13.90 -10.03 -4.48
C GLN A 27 15.41 -9.75 -4.54
N LYS A 28 15.96 -9.46 -5.72
CA LYS A 28 17.36 -9.01 -5.91
C LYS A 28 17.37 -7.55 -6.35
N VAL A 29 18.30 -6.76 -5.83
CA VAL A 29 18.37 -5.32 -6.14
C VAL A 29 18.64 -5.11 -7.63
N LEU A 30 17.86 -4.24 -8.25
CA LEU A 30 18.11 -3.74 -9.59
C LEU A 30 19.10 -2.59 -9.50
N SER A 31 20.36 -2.85 -9.81
CA SER A 31 21.36 -1.79 -9.95
C SER A 31 22.37 -2.13 -11.04
N ASN A 32 22.98 -1.07 -11.58
CA ASN A 32 24.11 -1.16 -12.51
C ASN A 32 25.42 -1.56 -11.79
N ALA A 33 25.40 -1.86 -10.48
CA ALA A 33 26.59 -2.25 -9.75
C ALA A 33 27.13 -3.60 -10.26
N LYS A 34 28.45 -3.65 -10.49
CA LYS A 34 29.11 -4.83 -11.07
C LYS A 34 29.28 -5.98 -10.07
N ARG A 35 29.33 -5.73 -8.76
CA ARG A 35 29.51 -6.78 -7.74
C ARG A 35 28.15 -7.33 -7.28
N VAL A 36 28.09 -8.64 -7.09
CA VAL A 36 26.89 -9.35 -6.62
C VAL A 36 26.59 -9.05 -5.15
N GLU A 37 27.63 -8.82 -4.35
CA GLU A 37 27.51 -8.45 -2.93
C GLU A 37 26.81 -7.10 -2.73
N ASP A 38 26.99 -6.18 -3.68
CA ASP A 38 26.33 -4.88 -3.74
C ASP A 38 24.86 -4.98 -4.19
N LYS A 39 24.35 -6.21 -4.43
CA LYS A 39 22.96 -6.48 -4.81
C LYS A 39 22.14 -7.15 -3.72
N ASN A 40 22.70 -7.32 -2.52
CA ASN A 40 21.95 -7.82 -1.37
C ASN A 40 21.13 -6.67 -0.75
N PRO A 41 19.79 -6.71 -0.80
CA PRO A 41 18.95 -5.60 -0.35
C PRO A 41 19.05 -5.35 1.16
N ILE A 42 19.38 -6.37 1.96
CA ILE A 42 19.58 -6.21 3.42
C ILE A 42 20.83 -5.38 3.68
N LYS A 43 21.94 -5.70 3.00
CA LYS A 43 23.19 -4.91 3.11
C LYS A 43 22.95 -3.46 2.69
N ILE A 44 22.19 -3.23 1.62
CA ILE A 44 21.86 -1.87 1.17
C ILE A 44 21.04 -1.14 2.22
N ALA A 45 19.97 -1.75 2.76
CA ALA A 45 19.14 -1.13 3.79
C ALA A 45 19.97 -0.70 5.01
N ASN A 46 20.88 -1.55 5.49
CA ASN A 46 21.79 -1.22 6.59
C ASN A 46 22.69 -0.03 6.27
N VAL A 47 23.29 0.01 5.06
CA VAL A 47 24.12 1.15 4.62
C VAL A 47 23.30 2.44 4.51
N MET A 48 22.03 2.35 4.07
CA MET A 48 21.15 3.53 4.02
C MET A 48 20.84 4.04 5.44
N GLU A 49 20.60 3.13 6.39
CA GLU A 49 20.39 3.48 7.81
C GLU A 49 21.62 4.19 8.40
N GLU A 50 22.83 3.66 8.15
CA GLU A 50 24.09 4.28 8.61
C GLU A 50 24.30 5.68 8.03
N ILE A 51 23.79 5.94 6.82
CA ILE A 51 23.84 7.26 6.17
C ILE A 51 22.78 8.22 6.74
N GLY A 52 21.83 7.70 7.53
CA GLY A 52 20.78 8.49 8.19
C GLY A 52 19.44 8.50 7.47
N VAL A 53 19.22 7.58 6.52
CA VAL A 53 17.90 7.36 5.92
C VAL A 53 16.99 6.71 6.95
N ASN A 54 15.83 7.32 7.22
CA ASN A 54 14.86 6.82 8.19
C ASN A 54 13.62 6.17 7.56
N GLU A 55 13.42 6.35 6.25
CA GLU A 55 12.25 5.83 5.55
C GLU A 55 12.66 5.13 4.25
N LEU A 56 12.15 3.90 4.06
CA LEU A 56 12.40 3.09 2.87
C LEU A 56 11.10 2.73 2.16
N ILE A 57 11.15 2.65 0.83
CA ILE A 57 10.18 1.93 0.01
C ILE A 57 10.87 0.67 -0.52
N LEU A 58 10.27 -0.50 -0.27
CA LEU A 58 10.69 -1.75 -0.89
C LEU A 58 9.73 -2.07 -2.03
N LEU A 59 10.25 -2.22 -3.25
CA LEU A 59 9.43 -2.47 -4.44
C LEU A 59 10.01 -3.62 -5.26
N ASP A 60 9.29 -4.75 -5.36
CA ASP A 60 9.67 -5.85 -6.25
C ASP A 60 8.90 -5.73 -7.56
N LEU A 61 9.59 -5.23 -8.59
CA LEU A 61 9.05 -5.00 -9.92
C LEU A 61 8.56 -6.30 -10.59
N PHE A 62 9.11 -7.45 -10.20
CA PHE A 62 8.58 -8.73 -10.69
C PHE A 62 7.14 -8.93 -10.22
N ARG A 63 6.77 -8.43 -9.04
CA ARG A 63 5.43 -8.67 -8.46
C ARG A 63 4.39 -7.63 -8.90
N VAL A 64 4.83 -6.51 -9.47
CA VAL A 64 3.93 -5.43 -9.94
C VAL A 64 2.98 -5.98 -11.00
N GLY A 65 1.69 -5.69 -10.84
CA GLY A 65 0.62 -6.16 -11.73
C GLY A 65 0.23 -7.64 -11.62
N GLN A 66 1.03 -8.48 -10.96
CA GLN A 66 0.79 -9.94 -10.95
C GLN A 66 -0.19 -10.43 -9.88
N LYS A 67 -0.56 -9.59 -8.90
CA LYS A 67 -1.46 -9.95 -7.77
C LYS A 67 -1.07 -11.25 -7.04
N ILE A 68 0.24 -11.53 -6.92
CA ILE A 68 0.77 -12.74 -6.26
C ILE A 68 0.38 -12.78 -4.77
N GLY A 69 0.40 -11.62 -4.10
CA GLY A 69 0.11 -11.49 -2.69
C GLY A 69 1.16 -12.08 -1.74
N GLY A 70 0.93 -11.95 -0.44
CA GLY A 70 1.88 -12.33 0.60
C GLY A 70 3.10 -11.40 0.72
N ILE A 71 3.93 -11.66 1.73
CA ILE A 71 5.11 -10.85 2.04
C ILE A 71 6.37 -11.59 1.53
N PRO A 72 7.19 -10.97 0.66
CA PRO A 72 8.49 -11.54 0.29
C PRO A 72 9.38 -11.79 1.52
N GLN A 73 10.09 -12.92 1.56
CA GLN A 73 10.97 -13.25 2.68
C GLN A 73 12.06 -12.19 2.90
N GLN A 74 12.59 -11.60 1.82
CA GLN A 74 13.57 -10.53 1.93
C GLN A 74 13.01 -9.28 2.60
N TYR A 75 11.70 -9.00 2.47
CA TYR A 75 11.08 -7.83 3.10
C TYR A 75 11.05 -8.00 4.62
N LEU A 76 10.70 -9.20 5.09
CA LEU A 76 10.74 -9.52 6.53
C LEU A 76 12.16 -9.37 7.10
N LYS A 77 13.18 -9.88 6.41
CA LYS A 77 14.57 -9.74 6.86
C LYS A 77 15.03 -8.28 6.94
N ILE A 78 14.58 -7.43 6.00
CA ILE A 78 14.88 -5.99 6.03
C ILE A 78 14.12 -5.34 7.19
N GLN A 79 12.85 -5.69 7.39
CA GLN A 79 12.04 -5.23 8.52
C GLN A 79 12.66 -5.58 9.88
N ASP A 80 13.30 -6.75 10.00
CA ASP A 80 13.97 -7.19 11.22
C ASP A 80 15.31 -6.45 11.48
N SER A 81 15.92 -5.86 10.45
CA SER A 81 17.26 -5.25 10.53
C SER A 81 17.27 -3.72 10.49
N PHE A 82 16.34 -3.11 9.74
CA PHE A 82 16.24 -1.68 9.57
C PHE A 82 15.33 -1.06 10.63
N ARG A 83 15.82 -0.05 11.35
CA ARG A 83 15.06 0.55 12.48
C ARG A 83 14.04 1.61 12.07
N GLY A 84 14.12 2.12 10.85
CA GLY A 84 13.23 3.15 10.35
C GLY A 84 11.88 2.61 9.83
N ASN A 85 11.10 3.49 9.22
CA ASN A 85 9.80 3.13 8.65
C ASN A 85 9.99 2.46 7.29
N ILE A 86 9.31 1.34 7.07
CA ILE A 86 9.34 0.63 5.79
C ILE A 86 7.95 0.62 5.17
N PHE A 87 7.89 1.18 3.98
CA PHE A 87 6.76 1.10 3.07
C PHE A 87 7.04 0.03 2.02
N VAL A 88 6.00 -0.65 1.55
CA VAL A 88 6.14 -1.77 0.61
C VAL A 88 5.25 -1.61 -0.60
N GLY A 89 5.72 -2.06 -1.76
CA GLY A 89 4.94 -2.12 -2.99
C GLY A 89 5.25 -3.38 -3.80
N GLY A 90 4.43 -3.66 -4.81
CA GLY A 90 4.65 -4.78 -5.72
C GLY A 90 3.86 -6.04 -5.37
N GLY A 91 2.71 -6.19 -6.04
CA GLY A 91 1.93 -7.43 -6.02
C GLY A 91 1.07 -7.64 -4.79
N ILE A 92 0.49 -6.56 -4.26
CA ILE A 92 -0.64 -6.62 -3.32
C ILE A 92 -1.83 -7.21 -4.05
N LYS A 93 -2.39 -8.31 -3.51
CA LYS A 93 -3.51 -9.01 -4.14
C LYS A 93 -4.85 -8.48 -3.64
N ASP A 94 -5.01 -8.44 -2.33
CA ASP A 94 -6.26 -8.14 -1.65
C ASP A 94 -6.04 -7.56 -0.24
N TYR A 95 -7.13 -7.21 0.45
CA TYR A 95 -7.09 -6.65 1.79
C TYR A 95 -6.43 -7.58 2.83
N LYS A 96 -6.41 -8.90 2.61
CA LYS A 96 -5.77 -9.85 3.55
C LYS A 96 -4.26 -9.65 3.54
N ASP A 97 -3.68 -9.23 2.43
CA ASP A 97 -2.27 -8.84 2.40
C ASP A 97 -2.00 -7.58 3.23
N LEU A 98 -2.90 -6.59 3.21
CA LEU A 98 -2.77 -5.40 4.07
C LEU A 98 -2.74 -5.78 5.55
N ILE A 99 -3.59 -6.73 5.94
CA ILE A 99 -3.59 -7.27 7.32
C ILE A 99 -2.25 -7.95 7.64
N LYS A 100 -1.68 -8.74 6.71
CA LYS A 100 -0.36 -9.36 6.91
C LYS A 100 0.73 -8.31 7.09
N TYR A 101 0.81 -7.31 6.19
CA TYR A 101 1.81 -6.25 6.27
C TYR A 101 1.69 -5.44 7.56
N LYS A 102 0.46 -5.12 7.99
CA LYS A 102 0.22 -4.47 9.29
C LYS A 102 0.71 -5.32 10.46
N LYS A 103 0.41 -6.63 10.47
CA LYS A 103 0.87 -7.56 11.52
C LYS A 103 2.39 -7.74 11.54
N SER A 104 3.07 -7.50 10.42
CA SER A 104 4.52 -7.54 10.31
C SER A 104 5.20 -6.17 10.52
N ASN A 105 4.49 -5.18 11.09
CA ASN A 105 5.01 -3.85 11.44
C ASN A 105 5.55 -3.00 10.27
N PHE A 106 5.10 -3.26 9.04
CA PHE A 106 5.37 -2.33 7.94
C PHE A 106 4.55 -1.04 8.13
N ALA A 107 5.18 0.11 7.87
CA ALA A 107 4.60 1.43 8.09
C ALA A 107 3.47 1.75 7.10
N GLY A 108 3.53 1.19 5.90
CA GLY A 108 2.47 1.37 4.91
C GLY A 108 2.67 0.50 3.66
N VAL A 109 1.63 0.48 2.82
CA VAL A 109 1.60 -0.30 1.59
C VAL A 109 1.23 0.62 0.43
N LEU A 110 2.02 0.59 -0.64
CA LEU A 110 1.74 1.25 -1.91
C LEU A 110 0.78 0.38 -2.71
N ILE A 111 -0.39 0.94 -3.00
CA ILE A 111 -1.44 0.27 -3.77
C ILE A 111 -1.63 1.04 -5.08
N ALA A 112 -1.46 0.34 -6.20
CA ALA A 112 -1.64 0.92 -7.54
C ALA A 112 -2.55 0.02 -8.37
N THR A 113 -2.04 -1.08 -8.93
CA THR A 113 -2.83 -1.97 -9.81
C THR A 113 -4.10 -2.51 -9.15
N ALA A 114 -4.05 -2.83 -7.86
CA ALA A 114 -5.22 -3.35 -7.16
C ALA A 114 -6.35 -2.30 -7.01
N LEU A 115 -6.03 -0.99 -7.04
CA LEU A 115 -7.06 0.08 -7.04
C LEU A 115 -7.85 0.11 -8.35
N TYR A 116 -7.17 -0.05 -9.49
CA TYR A 116 -7.80 0.01 -10.81
C TYR A 116 -8.65 -1.23 -11.10
N ASP A 117 -8.29 -2.36 -10.52
CA ASP A 117 -8.96 -3.64 -10.79
C ASP A 117 -9.96 -4.07 -9.70
N GLY A 118 -10.30 -3.18 -8.75
CA GLY A 118 -11.25 -3.46 -7.66
C GLY A 118 -10.79 -4.48 -6.61
N GLY A 119 -9.49 -4.81 -6.57
CA GLY A 119 -8.95 -5.86 -5.69
C GLY A 119 -8.75 -5.45 -4.23
N VAL A 120 -8.74 -4.15 -3.93
CA VAL A 120 -8.53 -3.60 -2.56
C VAL A 120 -9.82 -3.46 -1.76
N GLY A 121 -10.96 -3.74 -2.37
CA GLY A 121 -12.29 -3.47 -1.83
C GLY A 121 -13.23 -3.08 -2.96
N TYR A 122 -14.52 -3.41 -2.81
CA TYR A 122 -15.54 -3.04 -3.79
C TYR A 122 -16.30 -1.81 -3.29
N VAL A 123 -16.51 -0.85 -4.18
CA VAL A 123 -17.35 0.32 -3.90
C VAL A 123 -18.55 0.25 -4.82
N GLY A 124 -19.73 0.44 -4.25
CA GLY A 124 -20.89 0.76 -5.05
C GLY A 124 -21.69 1.88 -4.42
N SER A 125 -22.51 2.52 -5.23
CA SER A 125 -23.35 3.62 -4.77
C SER A 125 -24.71 3.56 -5.40
N PHE A 126 -25.73 3.99 -4.65
CA PHE A 126 -27.07 4.18 -5.16
C PHE A 126 -27.59 5.55 -4.74
N LEU A 127 -28.61 6.03 -5.46
CA LEU A 127 -29.29 7.29 -5.15
C LEU A 127 -30.50 7.00 -4.27
N LEU A 128 -30.60 7.75 -3.17
CA LEU A 128 -31.78 7.80 -2.33
C LEU A 128 -32.47 9.14 -2.60
N HIS A 129 -33.69 9.07 -3.12
CA HIS A 129 -34.54 10.23 -3.37
C HIS A 129 -35.57 10.38 -2.24
N ASP A 130 -35.72 11.59 -1.71
CA ASP A 130 -36.87 11.98 -0.92
C ASP A 130 -37.40 13.36 -1.36
N LYS A 131 -38.47 13.82 -0.71
CA LYS A 131 -39.11 15.12 -1.05
C LYS A 131 -38.20 16.34 -0.89
N THR A 132 -37.07 16.21 -0.18
CA THR A 132 -36.11 17.29 0.08
C THR A 132 -34.92 17.26 -0.87
N GLY A 133 -34.70 16.15 -1.59
CA GLY A 133 -33.69 16.04 -2.64
C GLY A 133 -33.13 14.63 -2.79
N ASP A 134 -31.97 14.55 -3.43
CA ASP A 134 -31.24 13.30 -3.66
C ASP A 134 -30.00 13.23 -2.76
N ILE A 135 -29.78 12.07 -2.15
CA ILE A 135 -28.54 11.74 -1.45
C ILE A 135 -27.92 10.53 -2.13
N ARG A 136 -26.63 10.63 -2.48
CA ARG A 136 -25.85 9.47 -2.92
C ARG A 136 -25.33 8.70 -1.71
N ILE A 137 -25.76 7.46 -1.58
CA ILE A 137 -25.27 6.53 -0.57
C ILE A 137 -24.09 5.76 -1.16
N VAL A 138 -22.94 5.78 -0.47
CA VAL A 138 -21.73 5.06 -0.87
C VAL A 138 -21.50 3.91 0.11
N LEU A 139 -21.36 2.71 -0.42
CA LEU A 139 -21.15 1.47 0.31
C LEU A 139 -19.74 0.95 0.05
N TRP A 140 -19.12 0.38 1.08
CA TRP A 140 -17.79 -0.18 1.00
C TRP A 140 -17.77 -1.66 1.39
N ASP A 141 -16.97 -2.44 0.66
CA ASP A 141 -16.67 -3.85 0.94
C ASP A 141 -17.94 -4.70 1.10
N ASP A 142 -18.11 -5.36 2.25
CA ASP A 142 -19.22 -6.27 2.50
C ASP A 142 -20.60 -5.59 2.41
N GLN A 143 -20.66 -4.26 2.56
CA GLN A 143 -21.90 -3.49 2.41
C GLN A 143 -22.42 -3.53 0.96
N VAL A 144 -21.53 -3.67 -0.02
CA VAL A 144 -21.87 -3.75 -1.45
C VAL A 144 -22.69 -5.02 -1.76
N ASN A 145 -22.61 -6.05 -0.91
CA ASN A 145 -23.38 -7.28 -1.10
C ASN A 145 -24.90 -7.06 -1.09
N ILE A 146 -25.39 -5.93 -0.57
CA ILE A 146 -26.80 -5.57 -0.62
C ILE A 146 -27.34 -5.49 -2.06
N PHE A 147 -26.49 -5.17 -3.05
CA PHE A 147 -26.92 -5.15 -4.46
C PHE A 147 -27.27 -6.52 -5.02
N ASN A 148 -26.87 -7.59 -4.33
CA ASN A 148 -27.23 -8.96 -4.68
C ASN A 148 -28.42 -9.48 -3.87
N ASP A 149 -28.96 -8.69 -2.93
CA ASP A 149 -30.16 -9.07 -2.19
C ASP A 149 -31.37 -8.91 -3.11
N ASN A 150 -32.21 -9.94 -3.21
CA ASN A 150 -33.43 -9.90 -4.01
C ASN A 150 -34.41 -8.82 -3.53
N ASN A 151 -34.29 -8.34 -2.30
CA ASN A 151 -35.09 -7.24 -1.77
C ASN A 151 -34.53 -5.86 -2.15
N PHE A 152 -33.36 -5.79 -2.80
CA PHE A 152 -32.75 -4.55 -3.27
C PHE A 152 -33.03 -4.35 -4.76
N GLU A 153 -34.22 -3.81 -5.05
CA GLU A 153 -34.65 -3.53 -6.42
C GLU A 153 -34.43 -2.06 -6.80
N ILE A 154 -34.05 -1.79 -8.05
CA ILE A 154 -33.96 -0.43 -8.58
C ILE A 154 -35.37 0.20 -8.52
N ASN A 155 -35.46 1.42 -8.00
CA ASN A 155 -36.72 2.12 -7.67
C ASN A 155 -37.53 1.50 -6.52
N GLY A 156 -36.94 0.54 -5.78
CA GLY A 156 -37.53 -0.02 -4.57
C GLY A 156 -37.56 0.97 -3.41
N LEU A 157 -38.54 0.80 -2.53
CA LEU A 157 -38.71 1.66 -1.35
C LEU A 157 -37.80 1.16 -0.21
N VAL A 158 -36.86 1.99 0.23
CA VAL A 158 -35.90 1.64 1.26
C VAL A 158 -36.31 2.23 2.61
N LYS A 159 -36.24 1.43 3.68
CA LYS A 159 -36.39 1.89 5.07
C LYS A 159 -35.02 1.96 5.73
N ILE A 160 -34.63 3.15 6.15
CA ILE A 160 -33.40 3.36 6.95
C ILE A 160 -33.74 3.12 8.41
N ILE A 161 -33.01 2.22 9.07
CA ILE A 161 -33.10 1.97 10.50
C ILE A 161 -31.79 2.44 11.14
N ASN A 162 -31.87 3.26 12.19
CA ASN A 162 -30.71 3.81 12.93
C ASN A 162 -29.76 4.71 12.10
N GLY A 163 -30.28 5.45 11.12
CA GLY A 163 -29.48 6.44 10.38
C GLY A 163 -29.09 7.64 11.25
N ILE A 164 -27.80 8.01 11.23
CA ILE A 164 -27.29 9.23 11.88
C ILE A 164 -26.77 10.16 10.79
N ALA A 165 -27.45 11.30 10.59
CA ALA A 165 -26.94 12.37 9.76
C ALA A 165 -26.03 13.27 10.61
N ARG A 166 -24.82 13.56 10.13
CA ARG A 166 -23.95 14.59 10.71
C ARG A 166 -23.84 15.72 9.70
N ASN A 167 -24.19 16.94 10.10
CA ASN A 167 -23.87 18.11 9.30
C ASN A 167 -22.36 18.32 9.32
N SER A 168 -21.75 18.32 8.14
CA SER A 168 -20.41 18.87 7.89
C SER A 168 -20.44 20.38 7.93
#